data_AF-A0A6L8EM10-F1
#
_entry.id   AF-A0A6L8EM10-F1
#
_cell.length_a   1.000
_cell.length_b   1.000
_cell.length_c   1.000
_cell.angle_alpha   90.00
_cell.angle_beta   90.00
_cell.angle_gamma   90.00
#
_symmetry.space_group_name_H-M   'P 1'
#
loop_
_entity.id
_entity.type
_entity.pdbx_description
1 polymer ?
#
loop_
_entity_poly.entity_id
_entity_poly.type
_entity_poly.pdbx_seq_one_letter_code
_entity_poly.pdbx_strand_id
1 'polypeptide(L)'
;MKAANEAKPAGDATPVIFDTLKAAQELRKTGFEDRQAEAVVETISKAVSETVATKADLQLVRSDFKLLRSEMATKADLQLLRSEVCTLRSDVELLRSEMAAQENRIVIKLGGLMVTMIFVLLAIGPFYIRWVMSLLGSS
;
A
#
# COMPACT_ATOMS: atom_id res chain seq x y z
N MET A 1 21.78 22.72 6.35
CA MET A 1 22.43 21.41 6.09
C MET A 1 21.85 20.85 4.79
N LYS A 2 22.46 21.22 3.66
CA LYS A 2 22.04 20.82 2.30
C LYS A 2 23.17 19.95 1.77
N ALA A 3 23.05 18.63 1.98
CA ALA A 3 24.00 17.68 1.41
C ALA A 3 23.80 17.69 -0.11
N ALA A 4 24.72 18.35 -0.80
CA ALA A 4 24.88 18.26 -2.24
C ALA A 4 25.19 16.79 -2.56
N ASN A 5 24.22 16.12 -3.17
CA ASN A 5 24.40 14.82 -3.78
C ASN A 5 25.30 15.04 -5.02
N GLU A 6 26.61 14.93 -4.81
CA GLU A 6 27.60 14.84 -5.87
C GLU A 6 27.29 13.60 -6.71
N ALA A 7 26.53 13.82 -7.79
CA ALA A 7 26.37 12.85 -8.85
C ALA A 7 27.75 12.65 -9.48
N LYS A 8 28.48 11.66 -8.96
CA LYS A 8 29.68 11.07 -9.56
C LYS A 8 29.43 10.91 -11.06
N PRO A 9 30.24 11.55 -11.94
CA PRO A 9 30.03 11.44 -13.36
C PRO A 9 30.08 9.95 -13.72
N ALA A 10 28.99 9.48 -14.34
CA ALA A 10 28.90 8.15 -14.89
C ALA A 10 30.15 7.95 -15.75
N GLY A 11 31.03 7.03 -15.29
CA GLY A 11 32.26 6.72 -15.99
C GLY A 11 31.94 6.46 -17.45
N ASP A 12 32.73 7.08 -18.33
CA ASP A 12 32.72 6.94 -19.76
C ASP A 12 32.46 5.49 -20.16
N ALA A 13 31.21 5.15 -20.43
CA ALA A 13 30.89 3.98 -21.20
C ALA A 13 31.22 4.34 -22.64
N THR A 14 32.49 4.34 -23.00
CA THR A 14 32.92 4.43 -24.39
C THR A 14 32.16 3.36 -25.17
N PRO A 15 31.39 3.73 -26.21
CA PRO A 15 30.78 2.73 -27.07
C PRO A 15 31.90 1.78 -27.56
N VAL A 16 31.65 0.48 -27.53
CA VAL A 16 32.52 -0.49 -28.19
C VAL A 16 32.36 -0.23 -29.69
N ILE A 17 33.13 0.74 -30.20
CA ILE A 17 33.18 1.04 -31.63
C ILE A 17 34.12 0.01 -32.23
N PHE A 18 33.55 -1.09 -32.73
CA PHE A 18 34.29 -2.11 -33.45
C PHE A 18 34.78 -1.49 -34.76
N ASP A 19 36.08 -1.22 -34.85
CA ASP A 19 36.70 -0.65 -36.06
C ASP A 19 36.92 -1.76 -37.09
N THR A 20 35.87 -2.06 -37.84
CA THR A 20 35.81 -3.10 -38.88
C THR A 20 36.94 -2.96 -39.90
N LEU A 21 37.35 -1.71 -40.20
CA LEU A 21 38.42 -1.42 -41.16
C LEU A 21 39.79 -1.80 -40.60
N LYS A 22 40.10 -1.39 -39.36
CA LYS A 22 41.36 -1.81 -38.72
C LYS A 22 41.43 -3.31 -38.48
N ALA A 23 40.32 -3.94 -38.09
CA ALA A 23 40.26 -5.38 -37.90
C ALA A 23 40.52 -6.15 -39.21
N ALA A 24 39.95 -5.69 -40.33
CA ALA A 24 40.21 -6.29 -41.64
C ALA A 24 41.66 -6.08 -42.09
N GLN A 25 42.25 -4.91 -41.82
CA GLN A 25 43.66 -4.62 -42.12
C GLN A 25 44.63 -5.50 -41.33
N GLU A 26 44.36 -5.76 -40.05
CA GLU A 26 45.18 -6.66 -39.24
C GLU A 26 45.11 -8.11 -39.72
N LEU A 27 43.94 -8.59 -40.13
CA LEU A 27 43.81 -9.93 -40.73
C LEU A 27 44.56 -10.05 -42.05
N ARG A 28 44.59 -9.00 -42.87
CA ARG A 28 45.40 -8.98 -44.10
C ARG A 28 46.90 -9.08 -43.79
N LYS A 29 47.37 -8.37 -42.76
CA LYS A 29 48.77 -8.43 -42.33
C LYS A 29 49.18 -9.82 -41.83
N THR A 30 48.25 -10.64 -41.36
CA THR A 30 48.51 -12.02 -40.92
C THR A 30 48.40 -13.06 -42.05
N GLY A 31 48.17 -12.61 -43.29
CA GLY A 31 48.18 -13.47 -44.48
C GLY A 31 46.80 -13.90 -44.98
N PHE A 32 45.71 -13.34 -44.44
CA PHE A 32 44.37 -13.54 -45.02
C PHE A 32 44.20 -12.74 -46.31
N GLU A 33 43.53 -13.34 -47.28
CA GLU A 33 43.13 -12.66 -48.51
C GLU A 33 42.08 -11.57 -48.23
N ASP A 34 42.08 -10.47 -48.99
CA ASP A 34 41.22 -9.29 -48.76
C ASP A 34 39.75 -9.65 -48.54
N ARG A 35 39.21 -10.56 -49.35
CA ARG A 35 37.82 -11.03 -49.26
C ARG A 35 37.55 -11.87 -48.02
N GLN A 36 38.53 -12.65 -47.56
CA GLN A 36 38.38 -13.48 -46.37
C GLN A 36 38.42 -12.62 -45.10
N ALA A 37 39.34 -11.65 -45.05
CA ALA A 37 39.42 -10.70 -43.95
C ALA A 37 38.13 -9.88 -43.81
N GLU A 38 37.57 -9.39 -44.92
CA GLU A 38 36.29 -8.66 -44.90
C GLU A 38 35.13 -9.56 -44.42
N ALA A 39 35.00 -10.77 -44.98
CA ALA A 39 33.92 -11.69 -44.61
C ALA A 39 33.97 -12.10 -43.12
N VAL A 40 35.18 -12.36 -42.58
CA VAL A 40 35.37 -12.72 -41.17
C VAL A 40 34.98 -11.57 -40.24
N VAL A 41 35.42 -10.35 -40.54
CA VAL A 41 35.13 -9.19 -39.69
C VAL A 41 33.66 -8.77 -39.79
N GLU A 42 33.05 -8.88 -40.96
CA GLU A 42 31.62 -8.66 -41.14
C GLU A 42 30.79 -9.65 -40.31
N THR A 43 31.15 -10.94 -40.36
CA THR A 43 30.46 -11.99 -39.58
C THR A 43 30.59 -11.74 -38.08
N ILE A 44 31.79 -11.36 -37.61
CA ILE A 44 32.03 -11.02 -36.20
C ILE A 44 31.27 -9.75 -35.80
N SER A 45 31.29 -8.71 -36.64
CA SER A 45 30.58 -7.45 -36.38
C SER A 45 29.07 -7.68 -36.26
N LYS A 46 28.52 -8.54 -37.11
CA LYS A 46 27.10 -8.91 -37.08
C LYS A 46 26.76 -9.73 -35.83
N ALA A 47 27.57 -10.74 -35.51
CA ALA A 47 27.38 -11.55 -34.31
C ALA A 47 27.49 -10.73 -33.01
N VAL A 48 28.42 -9.78 -32.92
CA VAL A 48 28.57 -8.87 -31.78
C VAL A 48 27.38 -7.91 -31.68
N SER A 49 26.90 -7.38 -32.80
CA SER A 49 25.73 -6.49 -32.83
C SER A 49 24.44 -7.21 -32.41
N GLU A 50 24.32 -8.51 -32.68
CA GLU A 50 23.16 -9.33 -32.30
C GLU A 50 23.24 -9.85 -30.85
N THR A 51 24.45 -10.09 -30.31
CA THR A 51 24.64 -10.72 -28.98
C THR A 51 24.81 -9.70 -27.85
N VAL A 52 25.34 -8.50 -28.14
CA VAL A 52 25.55 -7.47 -27.14
C VAL A 52 24.25 -6.69 -26.94
N ALA A 53 23.68 -6.77 -25.73
CA ALA A 53 22.61 -5.87 -25.32
C ALA A 53 23.03 -4.42 -25.63
N THR A 54 22.32 -3.78 -26.54
CA THR A 54 22.70 -2.46 -27.00
C THR A 54 22.53 -1.47 -25.85
N LYS A 55 23.26 -0.34 -25.88
CA LYS A 55 23.07 0.72 -24.88
C LYS A 55 21.61 1.18 -24.79
N ALA A 56 20.85 1.05 -25.88
CA ALA A 56 19.43 1.35 -25.92
C ALA A 56 18.63 0.41 -25.01
N ASP A 57 18.90 -0.90 -25.04
CA ASP A 57 18.23 -1.89 -24.18
C ASP A 57 18.49 -1.62 -22.70
N LEU A 58 19.74 -1.30 -22.34
CA LEU A 58 20.09 -0.92 -20.96
C LEU A 58 19.44 0.40 -20.53
N GLN A 59 19.25 1.34 -21.45
CA GLN A 59 18.53 2.58 -21.16
C GLN A 59 17.03 2.32 -20.95
N LEU A 60 16.44 1.44 -21.76
CA LEU A 60 15.04 1.04 -21.64
C LEU A 60 14.77 0.33 -20.32
N VAL A 61 15.60 -0.66 -19.97
CA VAL A 61 15.48 -1.36 -18.67
C VAL A 61 15.67 -0.38 -17.51
N ARG A 62 16.53 0.63 -17.66
CA ARG A 62 16.73 1.66 -16.63
C ARG A 62 15.53 2.61 -16.51
N SER A 63 14.86 2.95 -17.61
CA SER A 63 13.60 3.72 -17.55
C SER A 63 12.49 2.91 -16.92
N ASP A 64 12.35 1.64 -17.32
CA ASP A 64 11.33 0.74 -16.79
C ASP A 64 11.53 0.52 -15.29
N PHE A 65 12.78 0.33 -14.85
CA PHE A 65 13.10 0.21 -13.43
C PHE A 65 12.78 1.49 -12.64
N LYS A 66 12.93 2.68 -13.24
CA LYS A 66 12.53 3.94 -12.60
C LYS A 66 11.01 4.07 -12.48
N LEU A 67 10.27 3.69 -13.52
CA LEU A 67 8.80 3.69 -13.50
C LEU A 67 8.29 2.70 -12.46
N LEU A 68 8.79 1.47 -12.46
CA LEU A 68 8.41 0.43 -11.51
C LEU A 68 8.71 0.85 -10.06
N ARG A 69 9.83 1.56 -9.83
CA ARG A 69 10.16 2.14 -8.52
C ARG A 69 9.21 3.27 -8.11
N SER A 70 8.62 3.98 -9.06
CA SER A 70 7.61 5.01 -8.80
C SER A 70 6.23 4.41 -8.54
N GLU A 71 5.91 3.30 -9.23
CA GLU A 71 4.64 2.57 -9.09
C GLU A 71 4.60 1.68 -7.84
N MET A 72 5.73 1.14 -7.40
CA MET A 72 5.80 0.43 -6.13
C MET A 72 5.57 1.42 -4.98
N ALA A 73 4.47 1.19 -4.25
CA ALA A 73 3.99 1.98 -3.12
C ALA A 73 5.13 2.68 -2.37
N THR A 74 5.13 4.00 -2.45
CA THR A 74 6.18 4.78 -1.81
C THR A 74 6.02 4.72 -0.30
N LYS A 75 7.10 5.01 0.43
CA LYS A 75 7.04 5.10 1.91
C LYS A 75 5.93 6.05 2.40
N ALA A 76 5.58 7.05 1.60
CA ALA A 76 4.50 7.99 1.90
C ALA A 76 3.13 7.28 1.88
N ASP A 77 2.85 6.46 0.87
CA ASP A 77 1.60 5.69 0.75
C ASP A 77 1.43 4.74 1.93
N LEU A 78 2.50 4.04 2.32
CA LEU A 78 2.48 3.15 3.50
C LEU A 78 2.30 3.91 4.82
N GLN A 79 2.85 5.14 4.93
CA GLN A 79 2.65 5.98 6.11
C GLN A 79 1.21 6.50 6.19
N LEU A 80 0.63 6.90 5.05
CA LEU A 80 -0.75 7.33 4.95
C LEU A 80 -1.70 6.20 5.33
N LEU A 81 -1.52 5.01 4.75
CA LEU A 81 -2.31 3.82 5.10
C LEU A 81 -2.22 3.48 6.59
N ARG A 82 -1.01 3.60 7.18
CA ARG A 82 -0.82 3.39 8.62
C ARG A 82 -1.56 4.43 9.47
N SER A 83 -1.57 5.70 9.04
CA SER A 83 -2.31 6.74 9.74
C SER A 83 -3.83 6.51 9.66
N GLU A 84 -4.35 6.16 8.49
CA GLU A 84 -5.77 5.85 8.29
C GLU A 84 -6.20 4.67 9.16
N VAL A 85 -5.42 3.59 9.21
CA VAL A 85 -5.70 2.44 10.08
C VAL A 85 -5.70 2.83 11.56
N CYS A 86 -4.83 3.76 11.98
CA CYS A 86 -4.79 4.25 13.35
C CYS A 86 -6.05 5.05 13.68
N THR A 87 -6.47 5.95 12.78
CA THR A 87 -7.72 6.72 12.93
C THR A 87 -8.93 5.80 12.99
N LEU A 88 -9.04 4.83 12.08
CA LEU A 88 -10.14 3.86 12.09
C LEU A 88 -10.21 3.07 13.40
N ARG A 89 -9.06 2.69 13.98
CA ARG A 89 -9.04 2.02 15.29
C ARG A 89 -9.61 2.92 16.38
N SER A 90 -9.21 4.19 16.42
CA SER A 90 -9.72 5.15 17.39
C SER A 90 -11.23 5.37 17.23
N ASP A 91 -11.72 5.48 15.99
CA ASP A 91 -13.16 5.64 15.72
C ASP A 91 -13.96 4.41 16.19
N VAL A 92 -13.44 3.20 15.98
CA VAL A 92 -14.06 1.96 16.46
C VAL A 92 -14.10 1.89 18.00
N GLU A 93 -13.04 2.33 18.68
CA GLU A 93 -13.01 2.39 20.15
C GLU A 93 -14.02 3.40 20.70
N LEU A 94 -14.13 4.57 20.05
CA LEU A 94 -15.10 5.59 20.40
C LEU A 94 -16.53 5.06 20.23
N LEU A 95 -16.85 4.46 19.08
CA LEU A 95 -18.17 3.87 18.83
C LEU A 95 -18.53 2.78 19.84
N ARG A 96 -17.57 1.94 20.24
CA ARG A 96 -17.79 0.94 21.31
C ARG A 96 -18.13 1.62 22.64
N SER A 97 -17.44 2.70 22.99
CA SER A 97 -17.72 3.45 24.22
C SER A 97 -19.11 4.10 24.19
N GLU A 98 -19.51 4.66 23.05
CA GLU A 98 -20.82 5.28 22.86
C GLU A 98 -21.95 4.25 22.96
N MET A 99 -21.78 3.08 22.33
CA MET A 99 -22.74 1.99 22.45
C MET A 99 -22.89 1.52 23.90
N ALA A 100 -21.79 1.30 24.63
CA ALA A 100 -21.86 0.91 26.04
C ALA A 100 -22.55 1.98 26.90
N ALA A 101 -22.31 3.27 26.62
CA ALA A 101 -22.98 4.37 27.32
C ALA A 101 -24.50 4.41 27.00
N GLN A 102 -24.89 4.14 25.75
CA GLN A 102 -26.29 4.05 25.35
C GLN A 102 -27.00 2.87 26.01
N GLU A 103 -26.36 1.69 26.04
CA GLU A 103 -26.87 0.52 26.75
C GLU A 103 -27.11 0.82 28.23
N ASN A 104 -26.10 1.38 28.92
CA ASN A 104 -26.23 1.77 30.32
C ASN A 104 -27.34 2.79 30.55
N ARG A 105 -27.48 3.78 29.66
CA ARG A 105 -28.56 4.78 29.74
C ARG A 105 -29.93 4.13 29.62
N ILE A 106 -30.10 3.17 28.71
CA ILE A 106 -31.35 2.45 28.52
C ILE A 106 -31.65 1.60 29.76
N VAL A 107 -30.67 0.84 30.25
CA VAL A 107 -30.80 0.00 31.46
C VAL A 107 -31.19 0.84 32.68
N ILE A 108 -30.55 2.00 32.89
CA ILE A 108 -30.87 2.90 34.00
C ILE A 108 -32.29 3.47 33.85
N LYS A 109 -32.68 3.94 32.64
CA LYS A 109 -34.01 4.48 32.39
C LYS A 109 -35.11 3.44 32.59
N LEU A 110 -34.93 2.23 32.04
CA LEU A 110 -35.88 1.14 32.20
C LEU A 110 -35.95 0.66 33.66
N GLY A 111 -34.79 0.47 34.30
CA GLY A 111 -34.73 0.09 35.72
C GLY A 111 -35.45 1.10 36.61
N GLY A 112 -35.21 2.40 36.40
CA GLY A 112 -35.92 3.47 37.09
C GLY A 112 -37.44 3.42 36.88
N LEU A 113 -37.89 3.21 35.64
CA LEU A 113 -39.32 3.08 35.32
C LEU A 113 -39.95 1.85 35.98
N MET A 114 -39.26 0.70 35.99
CA MET A 114 -39.77 -0.50 36.64
C MET A 114 -39.92 -0.29 38.15
N VAL A 115 -38.93 0.34 38.79
CA VAL A 115 -39.01 0.67 40.22
C VAL A 115 -40.18 1.60 40.49
N THR A 116 -40.35 2.69 39.73
CA THR A 116 -41.48 3.61 39.95
C THR A 116 -42.82 2.92 39.77
N MET A 117 -42.96 2.04 38.77
CA MET A 117 -44.19 1.26 38.57
C MET A 117 -44.50 0.32 39.74
N ILE A 118 -43.50 -0.34 40.32
CA ILE A 118 -43.68 -1.19 41.51
C ILE A 118 -44.17 -0.35 42.70
N PHE A 119 -43.57 0.82 42.93
CA PHE A 119 -44.00 1.74 43.99
C PHE A 119 -45.45 2.20 43.81
N VAL A 120 -45.82 2.56 42.57
CA VAL A 120 -47.20 2.96 42.23
C VAL A 120 -48.17 1.81 42.51
N LEU A 121 -47.85 0.59 42.09
CA LEU A 121 -48.69 -0.58 42.30
C LEU A 121 -48.86 -0.91 43.80
N LEU A 122 -47.77 -0.84 44.57
CA LEU A 122 -47.79 -1.08 46.02
C LEU A 122 -48.57 0.00 46.79
N ALA A 123 -48.54 1.25 46.34
CA ALA A 123 -49.30 2.33 46.96
C ALA A 123 -50.82 2.19 46.71
N ILE A 124 -51.20 1.73 45.51
CA ILE A 124 -52.60 1.65 45.07
C ILE A 124 -53.26 0.31 45.50
N GLY A 125 -52.50 -0.78 45.55
CA GLY A 125 -53.02 -2.12 45.88
C GLY A 125 -53.84 -2.21 47.19
N PRO A 126 -53.33 -1.70 48.34
CA PRO A 126 -54.06 -1.73 49.60
C PRO A 126 -55.40 -0.99 49.57
N PHE A 127 -55.49 0.09 48.78
CA PHE A 127 -56.71 0.86 48.61
C PHE A 127 -57.80 0.05 47.89
N TYR A 128 -57.44 -0.67 46.82
CA TYR A 128 -58.37 -1.55 46.11
C TYR A 128 -58.85 -2.72 46.98
N ILE A 129 -57.94 -3.36 47.73
CA ILE A 129 -58.31 -4.47 48.62
C ILE A 129 -59.30 -3.99 49.69
N ARG A 130 -59.05 -2.82 50.30
CA ARG A 130 -59.97 -2.20 51.27
C ARG A 130 -61.33 -1.91 50.64
N TRP A 131 -61.37 -1.35 49.45
CA TRP A 131 -62.60 -1.00 48.74
C TRP A 131 -63.46 -2.24 48.42
N VAL A 132 -62.84 -3.32 47.93
CA VAL A 132 -63.53 -4.59 47.64
C VAL A 132 -64.07 -5.25 48.92
N MET A 133 -63.28 -5.29 50.01
CA MET A 133 -63.76 -5.83 51.29
C MET A 133 -64.98 -5.05 51.81
N SER A 134 -65.00 -3.72 51.64
CA SER A 134 -66.15 -2.90 52.02
C SER A 134 -67.40 -3.21 51.19
N LEU A 135 -67.24 -3.58 49.92
CA LEU A 135 -68.33 -3.97 49.03
C LEU A 135 -68.88 -5.37 49.36
N LEU A 136 -68.01 -6.32 49.70
CA LEU A 136 -68.41 -7.69 50.06
C LEU A 136 -69.02 -7.80 51.46
N GLY A 137 -68.62 -6.96 52.41
CA GLY A 137 -69.14 -6.95 53.78
C GLY A 137 -70.44 -6.15 53.97
N SER A 138 -71.01 -5.59 52.91
CA SER A 138 -72.20 -4.72 52.95
C SER A 138 -73.51 -5.43 52.53
N SER A 139 -73.51 -6.75 52.38
CA SER A 139 -74.71 -7.58 52.18
C SER A 139 -74.99 -8.43 53.42
#